data_AF-A0AAN0JHA8-F1
#
_entry.id   AF-A0AAN0JHA8-F1
#
_cell.length_a   1.000
_cell.length_b   1.000
_cell.length_c   1.000
_cell.angle_alpha   90.00
_cell.angle_beta   90.00
_cell.angle_gamma   90.00
#
_symmetry.space_group_name_H-M   'P 1'
#
loop_
_entity.id
_entity.type
_entity.pdbx_description
1 polymer ?
#
loop_
_entity_poly.entity_id
_entity_poly.type
_entity_poly.pdbx_seq_one_letter_code
_entity_poly.pdbx_strand_id
1 'polypeptide(L)'
;MGTGLSNPRAETYGEGSRCVEHNTSWVAAGSSSSVPLSFPQAGCYQYECSNGAVTIFILGQSYHCSQAGEVLTVNQVNNSVTYTGTIICPSCLEICYDDFENCPEAAALYQVGASTASSSSTTVNATPDPSATNTVSSRSSQSTIVNATPSSTTAPSTSPTSSGYGLIPFLSLMLFGILTAILMNIAN
;
A
#
# COMPACT_ATOMS: atom_id res chain seq x y z
N MET A 1 -21.96 -33.42 -3.03
CA MET A 1 -21.82 -32.08 -3.65
C MET A 1 -21.24 -31.18 -2.56
N GLY A 2 -19.92 -31.00 -2.59
CA GLY A 2 -19.15 -30.35 -1.52
C GLY A 2 -19.03 -28.85 -1.75
N THR A 3 -19.07 -28.12 -0.65
CA THR A 3 -19.07 -26.66 -0.46
C THR A 3 -18.01 -25.91 -1.29
N GLY A 4 -18.44 -25.20 -2.35
CA GLY A 4 -17.57 -24.33 -3.16
C GLY A 4 -17.15 -23.01 -2.49
N LEU A 5 -17.49 -22.79 -1.22
CA LEU A 5 -17.36 -21.49 -0.54
C LEU A 5 -16.22 -21.45 0.50
N SER A 6 -15.29 -22.40 0.49
CA SER A 6 -14.17 -22.45 1.45
C SER A 6 -13.18 -21.28 1.33
N ASN A 7 -13.15 -20.61 0.18
CA ASN A 7 -12.34 -19.41 -0.07
C ASN A 7 -13.24 -18.27 -0.59
N PRO A 8 -14.08 -17.66 0.25
CA PRO A 8 -15.12 -16.73 -0.19
C PRO A 8 -14.58 -15.40 -0.74
N ARG A 9 -13.29 -15.06 -0.51
CA ARG A 9 -12.63 -13.87 -1.08
C ARG A 9 -11.80 -14.15 -2.33
N ALA A 10 -11.80 -15.40 -2.80
CA ALA A 10 -10.96 -15.84 -3.92
C ALA A 10 -9.45 -15.56 -3.70
N GLU A 11 -9.00 -15.68 -2.45
CA GLU A 11 -7.65 -15.31 -2.04
C GLU A 11 -6.62 -16.32 -2.57
N THR A 12 -5.42 -15.82 -2.84
CA THR A 12 -4.25 -16.63 -3.12
C THR A 12 -3.11 -16.15 -2.24
N TYR A 13 -2.50 -17.06 -1.50
CA TYR A 13 -1.43 -16.75 -0.54
C TYR A 13 -0.07 -17.23 -1.06
N GLY A 14 0.99 -16.55 -0.66
CA GLY A 14 2.37 -16.85 -1.03
C GLY A 14 3.24 -15.60 -1.04
N GLU A 15 4.53 -15.78 -1.34
CA GLU A 15 5.51 -14.67 -1.42
C GLU A 15 5.13 -13.64 -2.49
N GLY A 16 4.63 -14.09 -3.64
CA GLY A 16 4.12 -13.28 -4.74
C GLY A 16 2.68 -12.79 -4.54
N SER A 17 2.18 -12.74 -3.30
CA SER A 17 0.85 -12.21 -2.99
C SER A 17 0.93 -10.99 -2.07
N ARG A 18 0.00 -10.05 -2.29
CA ARG A 18 -0.21 -8.87 -1.44
C ARG A 18 -1.70 -8.64 -1.25
N CYS A 19 -2.06 -7.96 -0.16
CA CYS A 19 -3.45 -7.72 0.17
C CYS A 19 -3.91 -6.40 -0.46
N VAL A 20 -5.08 -6.45 -1.08
CA VAL A 20 -5.69 -5.36 -1.85
C VAL A 20 -7.04 -5.05 -1.24
N GLU A 21 -7.32 -3.77 -1.04
CA GLU A 21 -8.57 -3.30 -0.47
C GLU A 21 -9.76 -3.55 -1.41
N HIS A 22 -10.93 -3.82 -0.83
CA HIS A 22 -12.21 -3.88 -1.54
C HIS A 22 -13.00 -2.60 -1.30
N ASN A 23 -13.64 -2.03 -2.32
CA ASN A 23 -14.46 -0.83 -2.18
C ASN A 23 -15.93 -1.15 -1.82
N THR A 24 -16.43 -2.29 -2.27
CA THR A 24 -17.82 -2.74 -2.06
C THR A 24 -17.84 -4.07 -1.30
N SER A 25 -19.01 -4.46 -0.79
CA SER A 25 -19.21 -5.80 -0.26
C SER A 25 -18.86 -6.86 -1.31
N TRP A 26 -17.92 -7.74 -0.99
CA TRP A 26 -17.54 -8.87 -1.82
C TRP A 26 -18.53 -10.01 -1.60
N VAL A 27 -18.88 -10.75 -2.66
CA VAL A 27 -19.83 -11.86 -2.60
C VAL A 27 -19.24 -13.07 -3.31
N ALA A 28 -19.25 -14.21 -2.63
CA ALA A 28 -19.09 -15.51 -3.26
C ALA A 28 -20.44 -16.24 -3.26
N ALA A 29 -20.91 -16.68 -4.43
CA ALA A 29 -22.20 -17.34 -4.60
C ALA A 29 -22.02 -18.69 -5.32
N GLY A 30 -22.30 -19.77 -4.61
CA GLY A 30 -22.45 -21.10 -5.20
C GLY A 30 -23.90 -21.36 -5.64
N SER A 31 -24.18 -22.59 -6.06
CA SER A 31 -25.51 -22.99 -6.55
C SER A 31 -26.65 -22.88 -5.52
N SER A 32 -26.36 -23.08 -4.23
CA SER A 32 -27.37 -23.11 -3.16
C SER A 32 -27.05 -22.20 -1.97
N SER A 33 -25.97 -21.43 -2.04
CA SER A 33 -25.50 -20.61 -0.91
C SER A 33 -24.73 -19.40 -1.40
N SER A 34 -24.85 -18.29 -0.70
CA SER A 34 -24.07 -17.07 -0.95
C SER A 34 -23.48 -16.55 0.35
N VAL A 35 -22.23 -16.09 0.29
CA VAL A 35 -21.49 -15.51 1.39
C VAL A 35 -21.16 -14.06 1.00
N PRO A 36 -21.99 -13.09 1.43
CA PRO A 36 -21.61 -11.69 1.37
C PRO A 36 -20.60 -11.39 2.48
N LEU A 37 -19.63 -10.55 2.17
CA LEU A 37 -18.56 -10.14 3.05
C LEU A 37 -18.65 -8.62 3.26
N SER A 38 -18.88 -8.20 4.51
CA SER A 38 -19.14 -6.81 4.91
C SER A 38 -17.91 -5.89 4.81
N PHE A 39 -18.04 -4.72 4.18
CA PHE A 39 -16.99 -3.69 4.14
C PHE A 39 -16.67 -3.05 5.52
N PRO A 40 -15.45 -2.52 5.76
CA PRO A 40 -14.25 -2.60 4.92
C PRO A 40 -13.53 -3.93 5.05
N GLN A 41 -13.11 -4.49 3.91
CA GLN A 41 -12.34 -5.73 3.84
C GLN A 41 -11.26 -5.63 2.75
N ALA A 42 -10.21 -6.43 2.92
CA ALA A 42 -9.17 -6.66 1.93
C ALA A 42 -9.10 -8.16 1.61
N GLY A 43 -8.54 -8.51 0.46
CA GLY A 43 -8.21 -9.89 0.09
C GLY A 43 -6.78 -9.98 -0.41
N CYS A 44 -6.10 -11.11 -0.20
CA CYS A 44 -4.73 -11.29 -0.64
C CYS A 44 -4.68 -12.03 -1.98
N TYR A 45 -3.99 -11.45 -2.96
CA TYR A 45 -4.00 -11.88 -4.35
C TYR A 45 -2.56 -11.88 -4.90
N GLN A 46 -2.33 -12.70 -5.92
CA GLN A 46 -1.07 -12.60 -6.66
C GLN A 46 -0.99 -11.26 -7.38
N TYR A 47 0.23 -10.76 -7.55
CA TYR A 47 0.48 -9.49 -8.22
C TYR A 47 1.70 -9.57 -9.14
N GLU A 48 1.78 -8.63 -10.07
CA GLU A 48 2.95 -8.35 -10.88
C GLU A 48 3.09 -6.83 -11.04
N CYS A 49 4.33 -6.34 -11.00
CA CYS A 49 4.65 -4.95 -11.26
C CYS A 49 5.40 -4.80 -12.56
N SER A 50 5.06 -3.77 -13.32
CA SER A 50 5.78 -3.41 -14.54
C SER A 50 5.65 -1.91 -14.80
N ASN A 51 6.79 -1.23 -14.96
CA ASN A 51 6.85 0.20 -15.32
C ASN A 51 5.99 1.11 -14.44
N GLY A 52 5.90 0.85 -13.13
CA GLY A 52 5.12 1.63 -12.17
C GLY A 52 3.63 1.26 -12.11
N ALA A 53 3.17 0.31 -12.92
CA ALA A 53 1.79 -0.20 -12.88
C ALA A 53 1.73 -1.54 -12.13
N VAL A 54 0.59 -1.81 -11.50
CA VAL A 54 0.31 -3.06 -10.77
C VAL A 54 -0.72 -3.87 -11.53
N THR A 55 -0.50 -5.17 -11.68
CA THR A 55 -1.52 -6.11 -12.16
C THR A 55 -1.85 -7.08 -11.04
N ILE A 56 -3.12 -7.20 -10.69
CA ILE A 56 -3.62 -8.12 -9.66
C ILE A 56 -4.23 -9.34 -10.34
N PHE A 57 -3.94 -10.54 -9.83
CA PHE A 57 -4.47 -11.80 -10.34
C PHE A 57 -5.46 -12.42 -9.35
N ILE A 58 -6.72 -12.51 -9.77
CA ILE A 58 -7.79 -13.13 -8.99
C ILE A 58 -8.26 -14.36 -9.77
N LEU A 59 -8.06 -15.55 -9.20
CA LEU A 59 -8.41 -16.83 -9.86
C LEU A 59 -7.82 -16.97 -11.27
N GLY A 60 -6.60 -16.44 -11.47
CA GLY A 60 -5.89 -16.45 -12.76
C GLY A 60 -6.33 -15.37 -13.76
N GLN A 61 -7.28 -14.49 -13.39
CA GLN A 61 -7.71 -13.37 -14.23
C GLN A 61 -6.95 -12.10 -13.84
N SER A 62 -6.44 -11.39 -14.83
CA SER A 62 -5.63 -10.17 -14.65
C SER A 62 -6.51 -8.92 -14.54
N TYR A 63 -6.24 -8.12 -13.52
CA TYR A 63 -6.83 -6.81 -13.26
C TYR A 63 -5.71 -5.77 -13.29
N HIS A 64 -5.60 -5.07 -14.40
CA HIS A 64 -4.55 -4.08 -14.60
C HIS A 64 -4.94 -2.74 -13.98
N CYS A 65 -4.14 -2.25 -13.04
CA CYS A 65 -4.33 -0.96 -12.40
C CYS A 65 -3.59 0.13 -13.15
N SER A 66 -4.34 1.06 -13.72
CA SER A 66 -3.77 2.20 -14.47
C SER A 66 -3.24 3.27 -13.53
N GLN A 67 -3.86 3.41 -12.35
CA GLN A 67 -3.48 4.38 -11.32
C GLN A 67 -3.94 3.91 -9.93
N ALA A 68 -3.25 4.39 -8.89
CA ALA A 68 -3.65 4.15 -7.51
C ALA A 68 -5.04 4.77 -7.22
N GLY A 69 -5.87 4.05 -6.46
CA GLY A 69 -7.24 4.44 -6.13
C GLY A 69 -8.28 4.13 -7.22
N GLU A 70 -7.88 3.67 -8.40
CA GLU A 70 -8.82 3.18 -9.42
C GLU A 70 -9.66 2.02 -8.89
N VAL A 71 -10.97 2.02 -9.12
CA VAL A 71 -11.85 0.94 -8.65
C VAL A 71 -12.17 0.01 -9.81
N LEU A 72 -11.73 -1.25 -9.72
CA LEU A 72 -11.99 -2.26 -10.73
C LEU A 72 -13.08 -3.23 -10.28
N THR A 73 -14.00 -3.58 -11.18
CA THR A 73 -15.07 -4.54 -10.90
C THR A 73 -14.59 -5.96 -11.15
N VAL A 74 -14.83 -6.84 -10.17
CA VAL A 74 -14.59 -8.27 -10.26
C VAL A 74 -15.93 -8.98 -10.47
N ASN A 75 -16.02 -9.78 -11.54
CA ASN A 75 -17.13 -10.69 -11.78
C ASN A 75 -16.60 -11.93 -12.50
N GLN A 76 -16.37 -13.00 -11.74
CA GLN A 76 -15.71 -14.22 -12.23
C GLN A 76 -16.39 -15.46 -11.71
N VAL A 77 -16.31 -16.55 -12.48
CA VAL A 77 -16.82 -17.86 -12.07
C VAL A 77 -15.68 -18.85 -12.01
N ASN A 78 -15.52 -19.52 -10.86
CA ASN A 78 -14.53 -20.58 -10.67
C ASN A 78 -15.17 -21.73 -9.90
N ASN A 79 -15.04 -22.95 -10.41
CA ASN A 79 -15.59 -24.16 -9.77
C ASN A 79 -17.07 -24.02 -9.34
N SER A 80 -17.91 -23.45 -10.23
CA SER A 80 -19.33 -23.20 -10.00
C SER A 80 -19.65 -22.21 -8.86
N VAL A 81 -18.68 -21.37 -8.48
CA VAL A 81 -18.85 -20.26 -7.54
C VAL A 81 -18.60 -18.95 -8.29
N THR A 82 -19.56 -18.05 -8.22
CA THR A 82 -19.49 -16.69 -8.76
C THR A 82 -18.96 -15.75 -7.70
N TYR A 83 -17.88 -15.04 -8.02
CA TYR A 83 -17.28 -14.01 -7.20
C TYR A 83 -17.61 -12.64 -7.78
N THR A 84 -18.20 -11.77 -6.97
CA THR A 84 -18.58 -10.42 -7.38
C THR A 84 -18.15 -9.40 -6.34
N GLY A 85 -17.52 -8.32 -6.77
CA GLY A 85 -17.06 -7.28 -5.88
C GLY A 85 -16.26 -6.22 -6.63
N THR A 86 -15.50 -5.43 -5.88
CA THR A 86 -14.59 -4.44 -6.45
C THR A 86 -13.28 -4.46 -5.68
N ILE A 87 -12.18 -4.16 -6.36
CA ILE A 87 -10.89 -3.90 -5.74
C ILE A 87 -10.52 -2.43 -5.93
N ILE A 88 -9.86 -1.85 -4.94
CA ILE A 88 -9.20 -0.55 -5.04
C ILE A 88 -7.77 -0.81 -5.48
N CYS A 89 -7.40 -0.27 -6.63
CA CYS A 89 -6.07 -0.40 -7.17
C CYS A 89 -5.04 0.23 -6.22
N PRO A 90 -4.06 -0.54 -5.73
CA PRO A 90 -3.03 -0.01 -4.88
C PRO A 90 -2.00 0.77 -5.72
N SER A 91 -1.16 1.54 -5.05
CA SER A 91 0.02 2.11 -5.72
C SER A 91 1.09 1.05 -5.96
N CYS A 92 1.95 1.27 -6.95
CA CYS A 92 3.13 0.41 -7.12
C CYS A 92 4.01 0.40 -5.87
N LEU A 93 4.20 1.56 -5.24
CA LEU A 93 4.97 1.67 -4.01
C LEU A 93 4.43 0.81 -2.87
N GLU A 94 3.10 0.67 -2.77
CA GLU A 94 2.45 -0.09 -1.70
C GLU A 94 2.67 -1.61 -1.85
N ILE A 95 2.62 -2.12 -3.07
CA ILE A 95 2.68 -3.56 -3.35
C ILE A 95 4.10 -4.03 -3.66
N CYS A 96 4.87 -3.20 -4.35
CA CYS A 96 6.17 -3.50 -4.95
C CYS A 96 7.29 -2.62 -4.36
N TYR A 97 7.22 -2.35 -3.05
CA TYR A 97 8.17 -1.51 -2.31
C TYR A 97 9.62 -2.00 -2.39
N ASP A 98 9.83 -3.26 -2.73
CA ASP A 98 11.11 -3.97 -2.85
C ASP A 98 11.54 -4.22 -4.30
N ASP A 99 10.72 -3.86 -5.30
CA ASP A 99 11.03 -4.00 -6.72
C ASP A 99 11.41 -2.64 -7.33
N PHE A 100 12.67 -2.26 -7.19
CA PHE A 100 13.20 -0.97 -7.67
C PHE A 100 13.26 -0.85 -9.20
N GLU A 101 13.22 -1.97 -9.91
CA GLU A 101 13.27 -1.98 -11.38
C GLU A 101 11.88 -1.67 -11.95
N ASN A 102 10.85 -2.36 -11.45
CA ASN A 102 9.49 -2.15 -11.91
C ASN A 102 8.75 -1.04 -11.16
N CYS A 103 9.30 -0.55 -10.04
CA CYS A 103 8.71 0.52 -9.24
C CYS A 103 9.67 1.71 -9.05
N PRO A 104 9.76 2.62 -10.03
CA PRO A 104 10.65 3.79 -9.95
C PRO A 104 10.39 4.70 -8.75
N GLU A 105 9.14 4.79 -8.30
CA GLU A 105 8.75 5.55 -7.11
C GLU A 105 9.37 4.98 -5.83
N ALA A 106 9.43 3.64 -5.71
CA ALA A 106 10.15 3.00 -4.61
C ALA A 106 11.63 3.37 -4.65
N ALA A 107 12.29 3.23 -5.81
CA ALA A 107 13.70 3.58 -5.97
C ALA A 107 14.01 5.04 -5.57
N ALA A 108 13.11 5.98 -5.89
CA ALA A 108 13.25 7.39 -5.52
C ALA A 108 13.24 7.62 -4.00
N LEU A 109 12.37 6.92 -3.25
CA LEU A 109 12.31 7.06 -1.79
C LEU A 109 13.56 6.54 -1.09
N TYR A 110 14.16 5.44 -1.55
CA TYR A 110 15.40 4.91 -0.96
C TYR A 110 16.62 5.80 -1.26
N GLN A 111 16.64 6.51 -2.40
CA GLN A 111 17.71 7.49 -2.69
C GLN A 111 17.60 8.76 -1.82
N VAL A 112 16.39 9.14 -1.40
CA VAL A 112 16.17 10.20 -0.41
C VAL A 112 16.61 9.75 1.00
N GLY A 113 16.54 8.45 1.31
CA GLY A 113 17.05 7.86 2.56
C GLY A 113 18.58 7.77 2.66
N ALA A 114 19.29 7.67 1.53
CA ALA A 114 20.76 7.62 1.50
C ALA A 114 21.41 9.02 1.54
N SER A 115 20.68 10.07 1.16
CA SER A 115 21.20 11.45 1.11
C SER A 115 21.12 12.18 2.46
N THR A 116 20.35 11.68 3.44
CA THR A 116 20.32 12.23 4.82
C THR A 116 21.34 11.58 5.78
N ALA A 117 22.03 10.51 5.36
CA ALA A 117 23.09 9.87 6.15
C ALA A 117 24.51 10.18 5.64
N SER A 118 24.65 11.05 4.64
CA SER A 118 25.95 11.41 4.07
C SER A 118 26.05 12.92 3.88
N SER A 119 26.19 13.64 5.00
CA SER A 119 26.59 15.05 5.00
C SER A 119 27.46 15.31 6.21
N SER A 120 28.76 14.97 6.14
CA SER A 120 29.81 15.52 7.01
C SER A 120 31.21 15.10 6.54
N SER A 121 31.68 15.68 5.43
CA SER A 121 33.12 15.96 5.29
C SER A 121 33.35 17.04 4.23
N THR A 122 32.91 18.25 4.54
CA THR A 122 33.41 19.44 3.85
C THR A 122 34.78 19.75 4.43
N THR A 123 35.86 19.34 3.77
CA THR A 123 37.18 19.96 3.93
C THR A 123 37.46 20.81 2.69
N VAL A 124 37.01 22.07 2.75
CA VAL A 124 37.55 23.13 1.87
C VAL A 124 38.95 23.43 2.36
N ASN A 125 39.97 22.97 1.64
CA ASN A 125 41.33 23.46 1.85
C ASN A 125 41.59 24.55 0.81
N ALA A 126 41.56 25.79 1.27
CA ALA A 126 41.91 26.96 0.49
C ALA A 126 43.45 27.12 0.45
N THR A 127 44.00 27.28 -0.74
CA THR A 127 45.33 27.89 -0.92
C THR A 127 45.34 28.71 -2.21
N PRO A 128 45.93 29.92 -2.22
CA PRO A 128 45.95 30.81 -3.38
C PRO A 128 47.27 30.70 -4.15
N ASP A 129 47.23 30.63 -5.47
CA ASP A 129 48.30 31.16 -6.33
C ASP A 129 47.78 31.44 -7.76
N PRO A 130 48.27 32.47 -8.48
CA PRO A 130 47.67 33.03 -9.68
C PRO A 130 48.29 32.44 -10.96
N SER A 131 47.65 32.76 -12.08
CA SER A 131 48.14 32.59 -13.47
C SER A 131 47.70 31.29 -14.16
N ALA A 132 46.50 31.33 -14.74
CA ALA A 132 46.22 30.63 -16.00
C ALA A 132 45.08 31.33 -16.74
N THR A 133 45.45 32.10 -17.76
CA THR A 133 44.56 32.56 -18.82
C THR A 133 44.08 31.34 -19.61
N ASN A 134 42.77 31.12 -19.69
CA ASN A 134 42.17 30.37 -20.79
C ASN A 134 40.81 30.97 -21.13
N THR A 135 40.80 31.69 -22.24
CA THR A 135 39.63 32.19 -22.95
C THR A 135 38.96 31.05 -23.68
N VAL A 136 37.75 30.67 -23.27
CA VAL A 136 36.78 30.00 -24.16
C VAL A 136 35.45 30.71 -24.02
N SER A 137 35.17 31.56 -25.00
CA SER A 137 33.85 32.12 -25.25
C SER A 137 32.97 31.07 -25.89
N SER A 138 31.76 30.84 -25.38
CA SER A 138 30.57 30.77 -26.25
C SER A 138 29.24 30.78 -25.48
N ARG A 139 28.48 31.85 -25.78
CA ARG A 139 27.03 31.94 -25.91
C ARG A 139 26.17 31.86 -24.65
N SER A 140 25.81 33.06 -24.21
CA SER A 140 24.51 33.35 -23.63
C SER A 140 23.38 32.82 -24.53
N SER A 141 22.53 31.98 -23.98
CA SER A 141 21.14 31.88 -24.38
C SER A 141 20.32 32.38 -23.22
N GLN A 142 20.03 33.67 -23.28
CA GLN A 142 19.11 34.37 -22.41
C GLN A 142 17.72 33.88 -22.79
N SER A 143 17.05 33.13 -21.92
CA SER A 143 15.62 32.84 -22.07
C SER A 143 14.90 33.18 -20.76
N THR A 144 14.11 34.23 -20.92
CA THR A 144 13.16 34.90 -20.06
C THR A 144 12.50 34.01 -19.01
N ILE A 145 12.67 34.39 -17.73
CA ILE A 145 11.83 33.92 -16.62
C ILE A 145 10.44 34.55 -16.82
N VAL A 146 9.48 33.76 -17.30
CA VAL A 146 8.06 34.11 -17.19
C VAL A 146 7.62 33.79 -15.76
N ASN A 147 7.38 34.84 -15.00
CA ASN A 147 6.83 34.80 -13.65
C ASN A 147 5.36 34.38 -13.73
N ALA A 148 5.08 33.08 -13.57
CA ALA A 148 3.71 32.58 -13.45
C ALA A 148 3.28 32.62 -11.97
N THR A 149 2.36 33.53 -11.69
CA THR A 149 1.62 33.67 -10.43
C THR A 149 0.94 32.36 -10.05
N PRO A 150 1.14 31.80 -8.84
CA PRO A 150 0.28 30.75 -8.34
C PRO A 150 -1.02 31.36 -7.82
N SER A 151 -2.12 31.10 -8.54
CA SER A 151 -3.48 31.37 -8.07
C SER A 151 -3.75 30.57 -6.80
N SER A 152 -4.05 31.28 -5.73
CA SER A 152 -4.59 30.74 -4.48
C SER A 152 -5.97 30.15 -4.73
N THR A 153 -6.14 28.86 -4.46
CA THR A 153 -7.45 28.27 -4.24
C THR A 153 -7.40 27.54 -2.90
N THR A 154 -8.09 28.14 -1.94
CA THR A 154 -8.32 27.66 -0.57
C THR A 154 -9.10 26.35 -0.60
N ALA A 155 -8.49 25.26 -0.14
CA ALA A 155 -9.21 24.05 0.25
C ALA A 155 -9.39 24.05 1.79
N PRO A 156 -10.57 23.69 2.31
CA PRO A 156 -10.85 23.70 3.73
C PRO A 156 -10.11 22.54 4.43
N SER A 157 -9.37 22.91 5.48
CA SER A 157 -8.77 22.02 6.46
C SER A 157 -9.83 21.54 7.45
N THR A 158 -10.21 20.26 7.36
CA THR A 158 -10.92 19.57 8.45
C THR A 158 -9.95 18.61 9.13
N SER A 159 -9.44 19.06 10.27
CA SER A 159 -8.72 18.26 11.25
C SER A 159 -9.63 17.16 11.81
N PRO A 160 -9.21 15.89 11.89
CA PRO A 160 -9.89 14.93 12.75
C PRO A 160 -9.51 15.21 14.21
N THR A 161 -10.52 15.56 15.00
CA THR A 161 -10.42 15.66 16.45
C THR A 161 -10.20 14.27 17.04
N SER A 162 -9.04 14.10 17.67
CA SER A 162 -8.74 12.99 18.56
C SER A 162 -9.61 13.14 19.82
N SER A 163 -10.61 12.28 19.99
CA SER A 163 -11.39 12.18 21.23
C SER A 163 -11.82 10.74 21.49
N GLY A 164 -11.23 10.12 22.51
CA GLY A 164 -11.92 9.13 23.34
C GLY A 164 -11.54 7.66 23.20
N TYR A 165 -10.28 7.29 23.47
CA TYR A 165 -10.00 5.93 23.94
C TYR A 165 -10.54 5.79 25.37
N GLY A 166 -11.70 5.16 25.49
CA GLY A 166 -12.27 4.76 26.77
C GLY A 166 -11.37 3.72 27.45
N LEU A 167 -10.91 4.06 28.65
CA LEU A 167 -10.25 3.14 29.58
C LEU A 167 -11.25 2.07 30.00
N ILE A 168 -11.21 0.91 29.36
CA ILE A 168 -11.91 -0.29 29.83
C ILE A 168 -11.05 -0.90 30.96
N PRO A 169 -11.62 -1.21 32.14
CA PRO A 169 -10.85 -1.53 33.33
C PRO A 169 -10.19 -2.91 33.20
N PHE A 170 -8.87 -2.95 33.40
CA PHE A 170 -8.02 -4.13 33.51
C PHE A 170 -8.36 -5.08 34.68
N LEU A 171 -9.55 -4.97 35.28
CA LEU A 171 -9.92 -5.68 36.51
C LEU A 171 -10.72 -6.99 36.25
N SER A 172 -11.02 -7.34 34.99
CA SER A 172 -11.78 -8.56 34.67
C SER A 172 -10.91 -9.78 34.35
N LEU A 173 -9.64 -9.60 33.97
CA LEU A 173 -8.74 -10.74 33.64
C LEU A 173 -8.12 -11.44 34.86
N MET A 174 -8.10 -10.80 36.03
CA MET A 174 -7.52 -11.42 37.23
C MET A 174 -8.45 -12.43 37.90
N LEU A 175 -9.77 -12.38 37.66
CA LEU A 175 -10.71 -13.32 38.28
C LEU A 175 -10.80 -14.66 37.55
N PHE A 176 -10.58 -14.69 36.23
CA PHE A 176 -10.56 -15.93 35.44
C PHE A 176 -9.29 -16.76 35.67
N GLY A 177 -8.15 -16.14 36.01
CA GLY A 177 -6.91 -16.85 36.31
C GLY A 177 -6.92 -17.61 37.64
N ILE A 178 -7.71 -17.17 38.62
CA ILE A 178 -7.76 -17.82 39.93
C ILE A 178 -8.70 -19.04 39.91
N LEU A 179 -9.77 -19.01 39.10
CA LEU A 179 -10.73 -20.11 39.00
C LEU A 179 -10.13 -21.36 38.33
N THR A 180 -9.23 -21.18 37.35
CA THR A 180 -8.55 -22.31 36.68
C THR A 180 -7.49 -22.97 37.57
N ALA A 181 -6.81 -22.20 38.42
CA ALA A 181 -5.82 -22.75 39.36
C ALA A 181 -6.46 -23.60 40.48
N ILE A 182 -7.65 -23.25 40.95
CA ILE A 182 -8.35 -24.01 42.00
C ILE A 182 -8.90 -25.34 41.45
N LEU A 183 -9.37 -25.37 40.20
CA LEU A 183 -9.88 -26.60 39.58
C LEU A 183 -8.81 -27.66 39.31
N MET A 184 -7.53 -27.27 39.20
CA MET A 184 -6.43 -28.23 38.99
C MET A 184 -5.89 -28.87 40.27
N ASN A 185 -6.28 -28.37 41.47
CA ASN A 185 -5.79 -28.88 42.76
C ASN A 185 -6.76 -29.83 43.49
N ILE A 186 -7.91 -30.17 42.88
CA ILE A 186 -8.90 -31.11 43.44
C ILE A 186 -8.86 -32.47 42.71
N ALA A 187 -8.03 -32.58 41.66
CA ALA A 187 -7.91 -33.76 40.82
C ALA A 187 -6.61 -34.58 41.04
N ASN A 188 -5.92 -34.37 42.16
CA ASN A 188 -4.75 -35.17 42.55
C ASN A 188 -4.83 -35.61 44.02
#